data_AF-A0A6V8CSA3-F1
#
_entry.id   AF-A0A6V8CSA3-F1
#
_cell.length_a   1.000
_cell.length_b   1.000
_cell.length_c   1.000
_cell.angle_alpha   90.00
_cell.angle_beta   90.00
_cell.angle_gamma   90.00
#
_symmetry.space_group_name_H-M   'P 1'
#
loop_
_entity.id
_entity.type
_entity.pdbx_description
1 polymer ?
#
loop_
_entity_poly.entity_id
_entity_poly.type
_entity_poly.pdbx_seq_one_letter_code
_entity_poly.pdbx_strand_id
1 'polypeptide(L)'
;MGPRLTEWDDSWDNQSVRQTSWGRVRPVSYGDEAGSYAPGHRLCRMFQFTPTLPRGMSERIGLLGGTFDRLHVGHHHLIEEVAARCDNLEIHVTSDSMASAKGNQVQSYDQRFESLSTFIEQTGVQASVHMLDDPFGPAPHREDCVVIGCTSETLDGCERINQMRLEAALKPLEIVVVAHFIDEAGEILSSSRIRSGIVSPSGNLWIQASDFDTVRYMPAVLDDELKQPLGTLHKGPEDNPSIALESALSTVKDKSMIVAVGDVTVLSLEEGGHIPRVAVIDGYTKRQEWSPSSRIALDESKRFYAVNPAGTLTRSMYEACRDAMDWDGPSVIDVEGEEDLSPIPLILICPLGTVIMYGQPGEGIVVRCVDLAAKYRARRFLDAFQSTESK
;
A
#
# COMPACT_ATOMS: atom_id res chain seq x y z
N MET A 1 -14.67 16.64 14.06
CA MET A 1 -13.30 16.56 13.54
C MET A 1 -12.79 15.19 13.93
N GLY A 2 -12.41 14.34 12.97
CA GLY A 2 -11.84 13.02 13.27
C GLY A 2 -10.42 13.11 13.81
N PRO A 3 -9.87 12.01 14.34
CA PRO A 3 -8.46 11.93 14.73
C PRO A 3 -7.55 12.24 13.53
N ARG A 4 -6.40 12.87 13.81
CA ARG A 4 -5.39 13.27 12.81
C ARG A 4 -4.09 12.49 13.03
N LEU A 5 -3.28 12.40 11.97
CA LEU A 5 -1.97 11.72 11.92
C LEU A 5 -1.04 11.96 13.11
N THR A 6 -1.08 13.13 13.76
CA THR A 6 -0.16 13.51 14.84
C THR A 6 -0.30 12.69 16.14
N GLU A 7 -1.27 11.78 16.22
CA GLU A 7 -1.58 10.99 17.42
C GLU A 7 -1.23 9.49 17.30
N TRP A 8 -0.71 9.02 16.16
CA TRP A 8 -0.46 7.58 15.90
C TRP A 8 1.03 7.29 15.60
N ASP A 9 1.53 6.16 16.11
CA ASP A 9 2.92 5.71 15.94
C ASP A 9 3.09 4.94 14.61
N ASP A 10 4.00 5.42 13.75
CA ASP A 10 4.35 4.82 12.44
C ASP A 10 5.06 3.46 12.56
N SER A 11 5.33 2.96 13.78
CA SER A 11 6.05 1.71 14.02
C SER A 11 5.38 0.46 13.42
N TRP A 12 4.10 0.54 13.04
CA TRP A 12 3.35 -0.53 12.35
C TRP A 12 3.77 -0.73 10.89
N ASP A 13 4.09 0.35 10.18
CA ASP A 13 4.48 0.29 8.76
C ASP A 13 5.81 -0.46 8.56
N ASN A 14 6.73 -0.31 9.51
CA ASN A 14 8.08 -0.89 9.47
C ASN A 14 8.15 -2.37 9.92
N GLN A 15 7.12 -2.88 10.60
CA GLN A 15 7.11 -4.26 11.09
C GLN A 15 6.66 -5.27 10.03
N SER A 16 5.78 -4.87 9.12
CA SER A 16 5.34 -5.71 7.98
C SER A 16 6.48 -6.01 6.97
N VAL A 17 7.52 -5.17 6.94
CA VAL A 17 8.68 -5.31 6.03
C VAL A 17 9.71 -6.33 6.54
N ARG A 18 9.64 -6.75 7.82
CA ARG A 18 10.65 -7.66 8.42
C ARG A 18 10.41 -9.15 8.16
N GLN A 19 9.29 -9.55 7.55
CA GLN A 19 9.01 -10.97 7.25
C GLN A 19 9.36 -11.37 5.82
N THR A 20 10.66 -11.33 5.48
CA THR A 20 11.17 -12.13 4.35
C THR A 20 12.57 -12.68 4.67
N SER A 21 12.65 -13.76 5.45
CA SER A 21 13.70 -14.77 5.28
C SER A 21 13.35 -16.03 6.07
N TRP A 22 13.13 -17.13 5.37
CA TRP A 22 12.99 -18.46 5.95
C TRP A 22 14.29 -18.90 6.62
N GLY A 23 14.24 -19.17 7.92
CA GLY A 23 15.29 -19.85 8.67
C GLY A 23 14.67 -20.55 9.87
N ARG A 24 14.66 -21.88 9.87
CA ARG A 24 14.16 -22.72 10.98
C ARG A 24 14.85 -22.33 12.28
N VAL A 25 14.09 -21.91 13.29
CA VAL A 25 14.58 -21.80 14.68
C VAL A 25 13.88 -22.86 15.52
N ARG A 26 14.68 -23.81 16.04
CA ARG A 26 14.26 -24.76 17.08
C ARG A 26 14.26 -24.03 18.44
N PRO A 27 13.39 -24.41 19.39
CA PRO A 27 13.37 -23.79 20.70
C PRO A 27 14.63 -24.18 21.49
N VAL A 28 15.32 -23.18 22.05
CA VAL A 28 16.36 -23.38 23.07
C VAL A 28 15.81 -22.88 24.39
N SER A 29 15.94 -23.73 25.41
CA SER A 29 15.45 -23.58 26.77
C SER A 29 16.18 -22.49 27.57
N TYR A 30 15.44 -21.92 28.52
CA TYR A 30 15.86 -20.97 29.55
C TYR A 30 17.16 -21.33 30.28
N GLY A 31 17.93 -20.28 30.60
CA GLY A 31 18.95 -20.27 31.65
C GLY A 31 19.09 -18.85 32.19
N ASP A 32 18.80 -18.69 33.47
CA ASP A 32 18.96 -17.49 34.28
C ASP A 32 20.41 -16.98 34.27
N GLU A 33 20.62 -15.66 34.27
CA GLU A 33 21.53 -14.98 35.21
C GLU A 33 21.46 -13.45 35.09
N ALA A 34 21.62 -12.79 36.24
CA ALA A 34 21.36 -11.39 36.51
C ALA A 34 22.57 -10.45 36.21
N GLY A 35 22.32 -9.15 36.00
CA GLY A 35 23.39 -8.15 35.91
C GLY A 35 22.96 -6.68 35.68
N SER A 36 22.53 -6.01 36.75
CA SER A 36 22.69 -4.57 37.12
C SER A 36 22.86 -3.42 36.10
N TYR A 37 21.83 -2.55 36.03
CA TYR A 37 21.71 -1.07 36.12
C TYR A 37 22.69 -0.05 35.49
N ALA A 38 22.12 0.93 34.73
CA ALA A 38 22.21 2.39 34.94
C ALA A 38 21.14 3.19 34.11
N PRO A 39 20.81 4.45 34.47
CA PRO A 39 19.43 4.97 34.44
C PRO A 39 19.16 6.09 33.43
N GLY A 40 17.90 6.26 32.98
CA GLY A 40 17.51 7.54 32.37
C GLY A 40 16.33 7.58 31.40
N HIS A 41 15.27 6.78 31.55
CA HIS A 41 14.00 7.08 30.88
C HIS A 41 12.85 6.86 31.85
N ARG A 42 12.09 7.93 32.13
CA ARG A 42 10.80 7.81 32.82
C ARG A 42 9.85 7.11 31.85
N LEU A 43 9.71 5.79 32.00
CA LEU A 43 8.53 5.08 31.54
C LEU A 43 7.34 5.70 32.25
N CYS A 44 6.56 6.49 31.52
CA CYS A 44 5.22 6.84 31.93
C CYS A 44 4.47 5.51 32.03
N ARG A 45 4.30 4.99 33.25
CA ARG A 45 3.42 3.86 33.53
C ARG A 45 2.03 4.29 33.09
N MET A 46 1.62 3.90 31.88
CA MET A 46 0.20 3.83 31.57
C MET A 46 -0.37 2.81 32.55
N PHE A 47 -1.15 3.30 33.49
CA PHE A 47 -1.97 2.46 34.34
C PHE A 47 -2.90 1.68 33.41
N GLN A 48 -2.64 0.38 33.25
CA GLN A 48 -3.64 -0.56 32.75
C GLN A 48 -4.76 -0.60 33.78
N PHE A 49 -5.74 0.28 33.63
CA PHE A 49 -7.05 0.10 34.23
C PHE A 49 -7.77 -0.96 33.40
N THR A 50 -7.62 -2.23 33.79
CA THR A 50 -8.65 -3.22 33.47
C THR A 50 -9.74 -3.07 34.54
N PRO A 51 -10.95 -2.57 34.22
CA PRO A 51 -12.03 -2.62 35.17
C PRO A 51 -12.44 -4.09 35.33
N THR A 52 -12.05 -4.71 36.44
CA THR A 52 -12.62 -6.01 36.83
C THR A 52 -14.09 -5.81 37.13
N LEU A 53 -14.97 -6.35 36.29
CA LEU A 53 -16.42 -6.24 36.46
C LEU A 53 -16.91 -7.08 37.66
N PRO A 54 -17.97 -6.63 38.37
CA PRO A 54 -18.63 -7.41 39.41
C PRO A 54 -19.25 -8.70 38.82
N ARG A 55 -19.16 -9.81 39.57
CA ARG A 55 -19.80 -11.08 39.23
C ARG A 55 -21.32 -10.91 39.07
N GLY A 56 -21.85 -11.17 37.87
CA GLY A 56 -23.30 -11.27 37.62
C GLY A 56 -23.81 -10.75 36.27
N MET A 57 -22.94 -10.23 35.40
CA MET A 57 -23.34 -9.70 34.10
C MET A 57 -22.86 -10.65 32.99
N SER A 58 -23.75 -11.00 32.06
CA SER A 58 -23.40 -11.75 30.84
C SER A 58 -22.37 -10.96 30.04
N GLU A 59 -21.41 -11.66 29.45
CA GLU A 59 -20.39 -11.10 28.56
C GLU A 59 -21.03 -10.20 27.49
N ARG A 60 -20.56 -8.96 27.37
CA ARG A 60 -21.04 -8.02 26.36
C ARG A 60 -20.40 -8.37 25.02
N ILE A 61 -21.17 -8.96 24.11
CA ILE A 61 -20.70 -9.27 22.77
C ILE A 61 -20.97 -8.07 21.84
N GLY A 62 -19.90 -7.58 21.20
CA GLY A 62 -19.95 -6.55 20.18
C GLY A 62 -19.76 -7.12 18.77
N LEU A 63 -20.42 -6.53 17.78
CA LEU A 63 -20.30 -6.92 16.38
C LEU A 63 -19.68 -5.79 15.57
N LEU A 64 -18.77 -6.12 14.66
CA LEU A 64 -18.19 -5.17 13.71
C LEU A 64 -18.10 -5.82 12.33
N GLY A 65 -18.74 -5.23 11.33
CA GLY A 65 -18.70 -5.72 9.94
C GLY A 65 -17.89 -4.82 9.03
N GLY A 66 -17.14 -5.40 8.09
CA GLY A 66 -16.38 -4.61 7.11
C GLY A 66 -15.61 -5.45 6.11
N THR A 67 -15.11 -4.78 5.06
CA THR A 67 -14.23 -5.43 4.09
C THR A 67 -12.82 -5.59 4.64
N PHE A 68 -12.31 -4.59 5.40
CA PHE A 68 -10.96 -4.59 5.96
C PHE A 68 -9.85 -4.83 4.92
N ASP A 69 -10.06 -4.32 3.70
CA ASP A 69 -9.03 -4.31 2.67
C ASP A 69 -7.92 -3.32 3.04
N ARG A 70 -6.66 -3.69 2.83
CA ARG A 70 -5.49 -2.86 3.17
C ARG A 70 -5.63 -2.29 4.58
N LEU A 71 -5.64 -3.18 5.59
CA LEU A 71 -5.81 -2.79 6.98
C LEU A 71 -4.94 -1.57 7.32
N HIS A 72 -5.57 -0.53 7.86
CA HIS A 72 -5.02 0.82 7.96
C HIS A 72 -5.46 1.45 9.28
N VAL A 73 -4.84 2.57 9.68
CA VAL A 73 -5.06 3.17 11.01
C VAL A 73 -6.53 3.53 11.28
N GLY A 74 -7.29 3.89 10.25
CA GLY A 74 -8.75 4.06 10.36
C GLY A 74 -9.50 2.78 10.78
N HIS A 75 -9.10 1.61 10.29
CA HIS A 75 -9.66 0.34 10.76
C HIS A 75 -9.22 0.03 12.18
N HIS A 76 -7.95 0.29 12.51
CA HIS A 76 -7.43 0.06 13.87
C HIS A 76 -8.22 0.86 14.90
N HIS A 77 -8.40 2.17 14.65
CA HIS A 77 -9.18 3.05 15.51
C HIS A 77 -10.63 2.58 15.66
N LEU A 78 -11.28 2.17 14.56
CA LEU A 78 -12.63 1.61 14.60
C LEU A 78 -12.70 0.36 15.47
N ILE A 79 -11.74 -0.56 15.35
CA ILE A 79 -11.71 -1.80 16.13
C ILE A 79 -11.49 -1.50 17.61
N GLU A 80 -10.52 -0.64 17.94
CA GLU A 80 -10.19 -0.27 19.33
C GLU A 80 -11.35 0.43 20.05
N GLU A 81 -12.01 1.40 19.39
CA GLU A 81 -13.13 2.14 19.97
C GLU A 81 -14.36 1.24 20.21
N VAL A 82 -14.62 0.31 19.29
CA VAL A 82 -15.74 -0.65 19.45
C VAL A 82 -15.39 -1.71 20.49
N ALA A 83 -14.15 -2.21 20.51
CA ALA A 83 -13.67 -3.14 21.52
C ALA A 83 -13.76 -2.54 22.93
N ALA A 84 -13.52 -1.23 23.10
CA ALA A 84 -13.69 -0.55 24.39
C ALA A 84 -15.14 -0.52 24.93
N ARG A 85 -16.13 -0.93 24.13
CA ARG A 85 -17.57 -0.96 24.50
C ARG A 85 -18.11 -2.37 24.76
N CYS A 86 -17.31 -3.40 24.57
CA CYS A 86 -17.70 -4.80 24.71
C CYS A 86 -16.61 -5.62 25.43
N ASP A 87 -16.98 -6.80 25.94
CA ASP A 87 -16.04 -7.73 26.58
C ASP A 87 -15.38 -8.64 25.54
N ASN A 88 -16.15 -9.02 24.50
CA ASN A 88 -15.67 -9.80 23.37
C ASN A 88 -16.21 -9.21 22.06
N LEU A 89 -15.31 -8.90 21.13
CA LEU A 89 -15.64 -8.35 19.82
C LEU A 89 -15.64 -9.44 18.74
N GLU A 90 -16.68 -9.52 17.93
CA GLU A 90 -16.71 -10.35 16.74
C GLU A 90 -16.60 -9.49 15.48
N ILE A 91 -15.51 -9.69 14.75
CA ILE A 91 -15.23 -8.96 13.52
C ILE A 91 -15.57 -9.83 12.32
N HIS A 92 -16.51 -9.36 11.52
CA HIS A 92 -17.09 -10.04 10.37
C HIS A 92 -16.51 -9.46 9.08
N VAL A 93 -15.62 -10.23 8.44
CA VAL A 93 -14.88 -9.86 7.24
C VAL A 93 -15.62 -10.34 6.00
N THR A 94 -15.96 -9.42 5.09
CA THR A 94 -16.72 -9.76 3.86
C THR A 94 -16.02 -10.83 3.03
N SER A 95 -16.77 -11.77 2.46
CA SER A 95 -16.30 -12.74 1.48
C SER A 95 -15.79 -12.06 0.19
N ASP A 96 -15.04 -12.79 -0.64
CA ASP A 96 -14.51 -12.23 -1.89
C ASP A 96 -15.60 -11.85 -2.90
N SER A 97 -16.71 -12.59 -2.91
CA SER A 97 -17.86 -12.25 -3.76
C SER A 97 -18.44 -10.88 -3.38
N MET A 98 -18.57 -10.59 -2.10
CA MET A 98 -19.02 -9.28 -1.61
C MET A 98 -17.97 -8.19 -1.82
N ALA A 99 -16.71 -8.48 -1.53
CA ALA A 99 -15.61 -7.53 -1.62
C ALA A 99 -15.33 -7.09 -3.07
N SER A 100 -15.54 -7.99 -4.05
CA SER A 100 -15.32 -7.71 -5.48
C SER A 100 -16.12 -6.52 -6.01
N ALA A 101 -17.27 -6.19 -5.39
CA ALA A 101 -18.06 -5.01 -5.74
C ALA A 101 -17.31 -3.69 -5.51
N LYS A 102 -16.23 -3.70 -4.72
CA LYS A 102 -15.34 -2.54 -4.45
C LYS A 102 -14.14 -2.46 -5.41
N GLY A 103 -14.05 -3.36 -6.38
CA GLY A 103 -13.04 -3.37 -7.44
C GLY A 103 -12.12 -4.59 -7.42
N ASN A 104 -11.43 -4.83 -8.54
CA ASN A 104 -10.64 -6.05 -8.78
C ASN A 104 -9.29 -6.10 -8.06
N GLN A 105 -8.92 -5.03 -7.33
CA GLN A 105 -7.63 -4.92 -6.61
C GLN A 105 -7.76 -5.14 -5.09
N VAL A 106 -8.95 -5.51 -4.62
CA VAL A 106 -9.19 -5.86 -3.23
C VAL A 106 -8.44 -7.15 -2.89
N GLN A 107 -7.84 -7.20 -1.71
CA GLN A 107 -7.16 -8.39 -1.19
C GLN A 107 -8.14 -9.57 -1.06
N SER A 108 -7.63 -10.80 -1.20
CA SER A 108 -8.46 -11.98 -0.97
C SER A 108 -8.91 -12.06 0.49
N TYR A 109 -9.95 -12.84 0.75
CA TYR A 109 -10.46 -13.09 2.10
C TYR A 109 -9.34 -13.57 3.01
N ASP A 110 -8.54 -14.54 2.55
CA ASP A 110 -7.44 -15.10 3.34
C ASP A 110 -6.42 -14.03 3.74
N GLN A 111 -6.06 -13.12 2.81
CA GLN A 111 -5.12 -12.03 3.09
C GLN A 111 -5.69 -11.04 4.12
N ARG A 112 -6.99 -10.71 4.00
CA ARG A 112 -7.67 -9.77 4.92
C ARG A 112 -7.85 -10.40 6.30
N PHE A 113 -8.22 -11.67 6.34
CA PHE A 113 -8.35 -12.48 7.55
C PHE A 113 -7.00 -12.59 8.29
N GLU A 114 -5.92 -12.93 7.58
CA GLU A 114 -4.58 -13.05 8.14
C GLU A 114 -4.08 -11.70 8.68
N SER A 115 -4.24 -10.62 7.91
CA SER A 115 -3.87 -9.26 8.34
C SER A 115 -4.62 -8.83 9.60
N LEU A 116 -5.92 -9.10 9.67
CA LEU A 116 -6.74 -8.73 10.82
C LEU A 116 -6.43 -9.61 12.05
N SER A 117 -6.24 -10.91 11.86
CA SER A 117 -5.87 -11.84 12.94
C SER A 117 -4.52 -11.45 13.55
N THR A 118 -3.54 -11.12 12.70
CA THR A 118 -2.22 -10.63 13.13
C THR A 118 -2.35 -9.35 13.95
N PHE A 119 -3.18 -8.39 13.51
CA PHE A 119 -3.42 -7.15 14.24
C PHE A 119 -4.04 -7.38 15.63
N ILE A 120 -5.06 -8.25 15.72
CA ILE A 120 -5.72 -8.58 17.00
C ILE A 120 -4.72 -9.22 17.97
N GLU A 121 -3.89 -10.16 17.49
CA GLU A 121 -2.86 -10.80 18.30
C GLU A 121 -1.82 -9.79 18.82
N GLN A 122 -1.41 -8.84 17.98
CA GLN A 122 -0.39 -7.84 18.32
C GLN A 122 -0.91 -6.76 19.29
N THR A 123 -2.18 -6.36 19.16
CA THR A 123 -2.80 -5.36 20.04
C THR A 123 -3.34 -5.93 21.34
N GLY A 124 -3.61 -7.24 21.39
CA GLY A 124 -4.22 -7.90 22.54
C GLY A 124 -5.70 -7.59 22.72
N VAL A 125 -6.35 -7.03 21.70
CA VAL A 125 -7.80 -6.82 21.66
C VAL A 125 -8.49 -8.18 21.81
N GLN A 126 -9.48 -8.28 22.70
CA GLN A 126 -10.31 -9.48 22.84
C GLN A 126 -11.30 -9.55 21.68
N ALA A 127 -10.87 -10.14 20.56
CA ALA A 127 -11.69 -10.27 19.37
C ALA A 127 -11.54 -11.63 18.68
N SER A 128 -12.58 -12.01 17.93
CA SER A 128 -12.57 -13.15 17.01
C SER A 128 -12.94 -12.70 15.60
N VAL A 129 -12.39 -13.36 14.59
CA VAL A 129 -12.60 -13.03 13.18
C VAL A 129 -13.44 -14.09 12.50
N HIS A 130 -14.48 -13.65 11.79
CA HIS A 130 -15.44 -14.51 11.10
C HIS A 130 -15.65 -14.05 9.67
N MET A 131 -16.12 -14.95 8.81
CA MET A 131 -16.54 -14.59 7.46
C MET A 131 -17.93 -13.95 7.47
N LEU A 132 -18.14 -13.01 6.56
CA LEU A 132 -19.44 -12.39 6.26
C LEU A 132 -19.78 -12.63 4.79
N ASP A 133 -20.78 -13.47 4.53
CA ASP A 133 -21.20 -13.86 3.19
C ASP A 133 -22.56 -13.26 2.77
N ASP A 134 -23.23 -12.54 3.69
CA ASP A 134 -24.44 -11.77 3.43
C ASP A 134 -24.34 -10.32 3.95
N PRO A 135 -25.23 -9.40 3.53
CA PRO A 135 -25.13 -7.98 3.89
C PRO A 135 -25.29 -7.63 5.38
N PHE A 136 -25.82 -8.53 6.22
CA PHE A 136 -26.19 -8.25 7.60
C PHE A 136 -25.53 -9.19 8.63
N GLY A 137 -25.13 -10.39 8.22
CA GLY A 137 -24.50 -11.37 9.08
C GLY A 137 -25.41 -11.79 10.24
N PRO A 138 -24.86 -12.12 11.42
CA PRO A 138 -25.68 -12.61 12.54
C PRO A 138 -26.50 -11.52 13.23
N ALA A 139 -26.20 -10.24 12.96
CA ALA A 139 -26.70 -9.11 13.74
C ALA A 139 -28.24 -8.98 13.81
N PRO A 140 -29.03 -9.29 12.75
CA PRO A 140 -30.49 -9.17 12.83
C PRO A 140 -31.18 -10.20 13.72
N HIS A 141 -30.55 -11.36 13.95
CA HIS A 141 -31.22 -12.53 14.55
C HIS A 141 -30.59 -12.99 15.86
N ARG A 142 -29.36 -12.57 16.15
CA ARG A 142 -28.60 -13.01 17.31
C ARG A 142 -29.03 -12.29 18.59
N GLU A 143 -29.32 -13.04 19.66
CA GLU A 143 -29.91 -12.50 20.89
C GLU A 143 -28.89 -12.06 21.94
N ASP A 144 -27.68 -12.64 21.93
CA ASP A 144 -26.61 -12.46 22.92
C ASP A 144 -25.67 -11.28 22.63
N CYS A 145 -25.83 -10.60 21.49
CA CYS A 145 -25.07 -9.39 21.16
C CYS A 145 -25.80 -8.11 21.62
N VAL A 146 -24.99 -7.11 22.03
CA VAL A 146 -25.50 -5.85 22.61
C VAL A 146 -24.91 -4.60 21.98
N VAL A 147 -23.79 -4.70 21.27
CA VAL A 147 -23.11 -3.58 20.59
C VAL A 147 -22.97 -3.87 19.10
N ILE A 148 -23.12 -2.85 18.25
CA ILE A 148 -22.69 -2.88 16.85
C ILE A 148 -21.86 -1.63 16.53
N GLY A 149 -20.66 -1.84 15.98
CA GLY A 149 -19.75 -0.78 15.59
C GLY A 149 -19.90 -0.41 14.12
N CYS A 150 -19.81 0.89 13.81
CA CYS A 150 -19.81 1.38 12.44
C CYS A 150 -19.08 2.70 12.29
N THR A 151 -18.84 3.09 11.04
CA THR A 151 -18.46 4.46 10.70
C THR A 151 -19.69 5.24 10.25
N SER A 152 -19.54 6.54 10.01
CA SER A 152 -20.64 7.34 9.44
C SER A 152 -21.16 6.80 8.10
N GLU A 153 -20.32 6.15 7.29
CA GLU A 153 -20.72 5.56 6.00
C GLU A 153 -21.65 4.34 6.17
N THR A 154 -21.53 3.60 7.26
CA THR A 154 -22.27 2.35 7.49
C THR A 154 -23.34 2.47 8.59
N LEU A 155 -23.65 3.69 9.03
CA LEU A 155 -24.67 3.99 10.03
C LEU A 155 -26.06 3.53 9.60
N ASP A 156 -26.50 3.88 8.38
CA ASP A 156 -27.81 3.48 7.84
C ASP A 156 -27.98 1.94 7.83
N GLY A 157 -26.88 1.21 7.61
CA GLY A 157 -26.86 -0.25 7.69
C GLY A 157 -27.16 -0.76 9.11
N CYS A 158 -26.57 -0.13 10.12
CA CYS A 158 -26.80 -0.48 11.53
C CYS A 158 -28.20 -0.09 12.01
N GLU A 159 -28.72 1.06 11.58
CA GLU A 159 -30.10 1.45 11.86
C GLU A 159 -31.10 0.48 11.25
N ARG A 160 -30.84 0.03 10.01
CA ARG A 160 -31.64 -1.00 9.35
C ARG A 160 -31.59 -2.34 10.09
N ILE A 161 -30.44 -2.74 10.61
CA ILE A 161 -30.31 -3.94 11.47
C ILE A 161 -31.19 -3.79 12.71
N ASN A 162 -31.16 -2.63 13.38
CA ASN A 162 -32.00 -2.38 14.55
C ASN A 162 -33.49 -2.40 14.22
N GLN A 163 -33.89 -1.92 13.04
CA GLN A 163 -35.27 -2.03 12.57
C GLN A 163 -35.70 -3.50 12.40
N MET A 164 -34.87 -4.34 11.77
CA MET A 164 -35.13 -5.78 11.63
C MET A 164 -35.22 -6.49 13.00
N ARG A 165 -34.36 -6.10 13.94
CA ARG A 165 -34.39 -6.63 15.31
C ARG A 165 -35.70 -6.30 16.02
N LEU A 166 -36.18 -5.06 15.92
CA LEU A 166 -37.45 -4.64 16.51
C LEU A 166 -38.64 -5.41 15.92
N GLU A 167 -38.64 -5.63 14.60
CA GLU A 167 -39.65 -6.45 13.91
C GLU A 167 -39.64 -7.92 14.37
N ALA A 168 -38.46 -8.44 14.70
CA ALA A 168 -38.27 -9.77 15.28
C ALA A 168 -38.44 -9.81 16.82
N ALA A 169 -38.91 -8.72 17.45
CA ALA A 169 -39.06 -8.57 18.90
C ALA A 169 -37.75 -8.73 19.71
N LEU A 170 -36.61 -8.46 19.08
CA LEU A 170 -35.30 -8.38 19.71
C LEU A 170 -34.97 -6.96 20.17
N LYS A 171 -34.13 -6.84 21.21
CA LYS A 171 -33.64 -5.55 21.68
C LYS A 171 -32.71 -4.92 20.64
N PRO A 172 -32.81 -3.61 20.37
CA PRO A 172 -31.85 -2.93 19.50
C PRO A 172 -30.44 -2.99 20.10
N LEU A 173 -29.45 -3.05 19.22
CA LEU A 173 -28.02 -2.96 19.56
C LEU A 173 -27.66 -1.50 19.84
N GLU A 174 -26.77 -1.28 20.80
CA GLU A 174 -26.07 -0.01 20.99
C GLU A 174 -25.19 0.24 19.76
N ILE A 175 -25.52 1.27 18.96
CA ILE A 175 -24.72 1.64 17.79
C ILE A 175 -23.56 2.53 18.26
N VAL A 176 -22.33 2.08 18.03
CA VAL A 176 -21.10 2.83 18.28
C VAL A 176 -20.61 3.40 16.96
N VAL A 177 -20.85 4.70 16.75
CA VAL A 177 -20.41 5.43 15.56
C VAL A 177 -19.01 5.99 15.80
N VAL A 178 -18.03 5.51 15.04
CA VAL A 178 -16.65 5.99 15.09
C VAL A 178 -16.38 6.91 13.90
N ALA A 179 -15.76 8.06 14.16
CA ALA A 179 -15.41 9.00 13.11
C ALA A 179 -14.31 8.43 12.20
N HIS A 180 -14.35 8.77 10.91
CA HIS A 180 -13.27 8.40 10.00
C HIS A 180 -11.95 9.06 10.40
N PHE A 181 -10.87 8.31 10.19
CA PHE A 181 -9.52 8.85 10.25
C PHE A 181 -9.25 9.71 9.02
N ILE A 182 -8.57 10.85 9.23
CA ILE A 182 -8.27 11.80 8.16
C ILE A 182 -6.79 11.68 7.78
N ASP A 183 -6.52 11.59 6.48
CA ASP A 183 -5.17 11.47 5.93
C ASP A 183 -4.43 12.82 5.88
N GLU A 184 -3.17 12.80 5.42
CA GLU A 184 -2.30 13.99 5.35
C GLU A 184 -2.86 15.06 4.39
N ALA A 185 -3.63 14.66 3.38
CA ALA A 185 -4.28 15.58 2.46
C ALA A 185 -5.58 16.19 3.02
N GLY A 186 -6.02 15.79 4.22
CA GLY A 186 -7.27 16.25 4.82
C GLY A 186 -8.51 15.48 4.35
N GLU A 187 -8.32 14.36 3.64
CA GLU A 187 -9.39 13.51 3.10
C GLU A 187 -9.62 12.29 4.00
N ILE A 188 -10.75 11.59 3.82
CA ILE A 188 -11.01 10.33 4.55
C ILE A 188 -9.98 9.28 4.12
N LEU A 189 -9.23 8.74 5.09
CA LEU A 189 -8.36 7.58 4.86
C LEU A 189 -9.21 6.36 4.52
N SER A 190 -9.00 5.80 3.33
CA SER A 190 -9.73 4.63 2.84
C SER A 190 -8.83 3.68 2.07
N SER A 191 -9.18 2.39 2.06
CA SER A 191 -8.51 1.36 1.27
C SER A 191 -8.39 1.73 -0.21
N SER A 192 -9.38 2.44 -0.76
CA SER A 192 -9.33 2.89 -2.16
C SER A 192 -8.18 3.86 -2.42
N ARG A 193 -7.93 4.83 -1.53
CA ARG A 193 -6.80 5.76 -1.66
C ARG A 193 -5.45 5.05 -1.49
N ILE A 194 -5.38 4.03 -0.64
CA ILE A 194 -4.19 3.18 -0.51
C ILE A 194 -3.95 2.36 -1.79
N ARG A 195 -4.98 1.71 -2.34
CA ARG A 195 -4.90 0.96 -3.60
C ARG A 195 -4.51 1.83 -4.78
N SER A 196 -5.06 3.05 -4.86
CA SER A 196 -4.69 4.04 -5.89
C SER A 196 -3.27 4.56 -5.73
N GLY A 197 -2.55 4.22 -4.65
CA GLY A 197 -1.17 4.63 -4.43
C GLY A 197 -1.02 6.09 -4.01
N ILE A 198 -2.07 6.70 -3.44
CA ILE A 198 -2.06 8.11 -3.00
C ILE A 198 -1.47 8.21 -1.59
N VAL A 199 -1.94 7.37 -0.67
CA VAL A 199 -1.55 7.37 0.74
C VAL A 199 -1.05 6.00 1.22
N SER A 200 -0.26 6.00 2.29
CA SER A 200 0.11 4.80 3.04
C SER A 200 -1.05 4.34 3.94
N PRO A 201 -1.01 3.10 4.48
CA PRO A 201 -1.91 2.64 5.54
C PRO A 201 -1.93 3.51 6.79
N SER A 202 -0.86 4.26 7.06
CA SER A 202 -0.80 5.24 8.15
C SER A 202 -1.51 6.55 7.81
N GLY A 203 -1.76 6.83 6.52
CA GLY A 203 -2.40 8.06 6.05
C GLY A 203 -1.42 9.12 5.53
N ASN A 204 -0.14 8.80 5.42
CA ASN A 204 0.88 9.70 4.85
C ASN A 204 0.84 9.65 3.31
N LEU A 205 1.04 10.78 2.65
CA LEU A 205 1.13 10.84 1.18
C LEU A 205 2.44 10.19 0.70
N TRP A 206 2.38 9.44 -0.41
CA TRP A 206 3.60 8.90 -1.02
C TRP A 206 4.44 9.98 -1.70
N ILE A 207 3.77 10.97 -2.29
CA ILE A 207 4.36 12.18 -2.86
C ILE A 207 3.76 13.40 -2.18
N GLN A 208 4.61 14.24 -1.60
CA GLN A 208 4.24 15.47 -0.92
C GLN A 208 4.35 16.66 -1.88
N ALA A 209 3.66 17.77 -1.58
CA ALA A 209 3.79 18.99 -2.37
C ALA A 209 5.25 19.50 -2.42
N SER A 210 5.98 19.36 -1.32
CA SER A 210 7.40 19.71 -1.21
C SER A 210 8.32 18.90 -2.14
N ASP A 211 7.90 17.70 -2.56
CA ASP A 211 8.66 16.90 -3.52
C ASP A 211 8.69 17.55 -4.92
N PHE A 212 7.66 18.34 -5.27
CA PHE A 212 7.61 19.07 -6.55
C PHE A 212 8.42 20.37 -6.53
N ASP A 213 8.71 20.93 -5.36
CA ASP A 213 9.39 22.22 -5.22
C ASP A 213 10.92 22.08 -5.04
N THR A 214 11.41 20.83 -5.01
CA THR A 214 12.79 20.51 -4.69
C THR A 214 13.43 19.69 -5.80
N VAL A 215 14.59 20.13 -6.30
CA VAL A 215 15.43 19.25 -7.11
C VAL A 215 16.22 18.35 -6.18
N ARG A 216 16.07 17.04 -6.37
CA ARG A 216 16.74 16.04 -5.55
C ARG A 216 17.90 15.42 -6.32
N TYR A 217 19.04 15.30 -5.65
CA TYR A 217 20.27 14.74 -6.19
C TYR A 217 20.56 13.40 -5.53
N MET A 218 20.84 12.40 -6.36
CA MET A 218 21.27 11.10 -5.88
C MET A 218 22.65 11.23 -5.21
N PRO A 219 22.79 10.93 -3.91
CA PRO A 219 24.09 10.92 -3.27
C PRO A 219 24.88 9.69 -3.72
N ALA A 220 26.18 9.86 -4.01
CA ALA A 220 27.05 8.77 -4.49
C ALA A 220 27.12 7.54 -3.56
N VAL A 221 26.77 7.68 -2.27
CA VAL A 221 26.71 6.56 -1.32
C VAL A 221 25.59 5.56 -1.65
N LEU A 222 24.58 5.97 -2.42
CA LEU A 222 23.46 5.13 -2.82
C LEU A 222 23.67 4.44 -4.17
N ASP A 223 24.77 4.73 -4.88
CA ASP A 223 25.07 4.14 -6.20
C ASP A 223 25.02 2.61 -6.18
N ASP A 224 25.68 1.99 -5.18
CA ASP A 224 25.75 0.52 -5.10
C ASP A 224 24.41 -0.11 -4.72
N GLU A 225 23.56 0.61 -3.96
CA GLU A 225 22.25 0.12 -3.56
C GLU A 225 21.23 0.22 -4.71
N LEU A 226 21.30 1.28 -5.52
CA LEU A 226 20.42 1.48 -6.67
C LEU A 226 20.83 0.66 -7.89
N LYS A 227 22.12 0.30 -8.01
CA LYS A 227 22.58 -0.70 -9.00
C LYS A 227 22.01 -2.09 -8.76
N GLN A 228 21.60 -2.40 -7.53
CA GLN A 228 20.87 -3.64 -7.27
C GLN A 228 19.45 -3.51 -7.82
N PRO A 229 18.98 -4.49 -8.63
CA PRO A 229 17.66 -4.41 -9.22
C PRO A 229 16.60 -4.22 -8.14
N LEU A 230 15.82 -3.14 -8.26
CA LEU A 230 14.63 -2.87 -7.47
C LEU A 230 13.48 -3.79 -7.90
N GLY A 231 13.70 -5.10 -7.98
CA GLY A 231 12.75 -6.06 -8.52
C GLY A 231 13.39 -7.41 -8.84
N THR A 232 12.64 -8.24 -9.54
CA THR A 232 13.13 -9.53 -10.04
C THR A 232 13.83 -9.31 -11.37
N LEU A 233 15.12 -9.65 -11.45
CA LEU A 233 15.88 -9.58 -12.69
C LEU A 233 15.62 -10.82 -13.55
N HIS A 234 15.15 -10.58 -14.77
CA HIS A 234 15.02 -11.56 -15.83
C HIS A 234 16.18 -11.40 -16.80
N LYS A 235 17.08 -12.39 -16.80
CA LYS A 235 18.31 -12.33 -17.59
C LYS A 235 18.04 -12.62 -19.07
N GLY A 236 18.74 -11.90 -19.93
CA GLY A 236 18.76 -12.16 -21.37
C GLY A 236 20.03 -11.59 -21.99
N PRO A 237 20.42 -12.08 -23.17
CA PRO A 237 21.62 -11.59 -23.83
C PRO A 237 21.36 -10.20 -24.45
N GLU A 238 22.37 -9.33 -24.46
CA GLU A 238 22.23 -7.95 -24.97
C GLU A 238 21.78 -7.88 -26.43
N ASP A 239 22.15 -8.87 -27.24
CA ASP A 239 21.83 -8.95 -28.66
C ASP A 239 20.44 -9.55 -28.94
N ASN A 240 19.76 -10.11 -27.93
CA ASN A 240 18.40 -10.60 -28.05
C ASN A 240 17.55 -10.30 -26.79
N PRO A 241 17.10 -9.05 -26.62
CA PRO A 241 16.28 -8.60 -25.48
C PRO A 241 14.96 -9.37 -25.32
N SER A 242 14.43 -9.97 -26.39
CA SER A 242 13.15 -10.70 -26.37
C SER A 242 13.16 -11.87 -25.40
N ILE A 243 14.31 -12.52 -25.17
CA ILE A 243 14.42 -13.63 -24.20
C ILE A 243 14.15 -13.15 -22.77
N ALA A 244 14.75 -12.02 -22.38
CA ALA A 244 14.50 -11.42 -21.07
C ALA A 244 13.04 -11.00 -20.94
N LEU A 245 12.47 -10.45 -22.02
CA LEU A 245 11.09 -9.99 -22.05
C LEU A 245 10.08 -11.13 -21.89
N GLU A 246 10.20 -12.21 -22.64
CA GLU A 246 9.31 -13.37 -22.51
C GLU A 246 9.35 -13.95 -21.10
N SER A 247 10.56 -14.07 -20.53
CA SER A 247 10.74 -14.50 -19.15
C SER A 247 10.05 -13.56 -18.17
N ALA A 248 10.24 -12.24 -18.34
CA ALA A 248 9.62 -11.22 -17.51
C ALA A 248 8.08 -11.29 -17.57
N LEU A 249 7.51 -11.28 -18.77
CA LEU A 249 6.07 -11.32 -19.01
C LEU A 249 5.42 -12.59 -18.46
N SER A 250 6.13 -13.73 -18.44
CA SER A 250 5.62 -14.97 -17.85
C SER A 250 5.34 -14.88 -16.34
N THR A 251 5.92 -13.89 -15.65
CA THR A 251 5.69 -13.63 -14.22
C THR A 251 4.65 -12.55 -13.94
N VAL A 252 4.25 -11.81 -14.98
CA VAL A 252 3.25 -10.75 -14.88
C VAL A 252 1.87 -11.38 -14.88
N LYS A 253 1.04 -11.01 -13.89
CA LYS A 253 -0.35 -11.49 -13.83
C LYS A 253 -1.12 -10.94 -15.03
N ASP A 254 -2.03 -11.75 -15.56
CA ASP A 254 -2.91 -11.34 -16.66
C ASP A 254 -3.65 -10.02 -16.30
N LYS A 255 -3.76 -9.11 -17.28
CA LYS A 255 -4.36 -7.77 -17.15
C LYS A 255 -3.67 -6.80 -16.18
N SER A 256 -2.45 -7.07 -15.72
CA SER A 256 -1.68 -6.10 -14.95
C SER A 256 -1.40 -4.84 -15.78
N MET A 257 -1.48 -3.67 -15.15
CA MET A 257 -1.01 -2.44 -15.77
C MET A 257 0.52 -2.47 -15.86
N ILE A 258 1.07 -2.33 -17.06
CA ILE A 258 2.51 -2.31 -17.29
C ILE A 258 2.97 -0.87 -17.49
N VAL A 259 4.02 -0.48 -16.78
CA VAL A 259 4.79 0.75 -17.01
C VAL A 259 6.19 0.34 -17.43
N ALA A 260 6.69 0.91 -18.52
CA ALA A 260 7.98 0.56 -19.10
C ALA A 260 8.93 1.75 -19.05
N VAL A 261 10.18 1.52 -18.65
CA VAL A 261 11.23 2.55 -18.58
C VAL A 261 12.45 2.09 -19.38
N GLY A 262 12.94 2.98 -20.23
CA GLY A 262 14.11 2.79 -21.06
C GLY A 262 13.75 2.29 -22.47
N ASP A 263 14.41 2.89 -23.46
CA ASP A 263 14.15 2.72 -24.89
C ASP A 263 14.12 1.26 -25.35
N VAL A 264 15.09 0.45 -24.92
CA VAL A 264 15.18 -0.98 -25.30
C VAL A 264 14.01 -1.77 -24.72
N THR A 265 13.60 -1.50 -23.47
CA THR A 265 12.50 -2.22 -22.83
C THR A 265 11.17 -1.84 -23.47
N VAL A 266 10.97 -0.55 -23.75
CA VAL A 266 9.77 -0.03 -24.44
C VAL A 266 9.64 -0.63 -25.84
N LEU A 267 10.72 -0.58 -26.64
CA LEU A 267 10.71 -1.14 -27.99
C LEU A 267 10.45 -2.65 -27.98
N SER A 268 11.09 -3.38 -27.07
CA SER A 268 10.92 -4.84 -26.99
C SER A 268 9.47 -5.22 -26.65
N LEU A 269 8.82 -4.49 -25.73
CA LEU A 269 7.41 -4.67 -25.40
C LEU A 269 6.52 -4.43 -26.62
N GLU A 270 6.74 -3.34 -27.34
CA GLU A 270 5.98 -2.99 -28.54
C GLU A 270 6.13 -4.04 -29.65
N GLU A 271 7.36 -4.47 -29.95
CA GLU A 271 7.63 -5.54 -30.93
C GLU A 271 6.99 -6.88 -30.51
N GLY A 272 6.87 -7.12 -29.20
CA GLY A 272 6.15 -8.25 -28.63
C GLY A 272 4.62 -8.11 -28.65
N GLY A 273 4.06 -7.01 -29.16
CA GLY A 273 2.62 -6.75 -29.19
C GLY A 273 2.03 -6.30 -27.85
N HIS A 274 2.87 -5.84 -26.92
CA HIS A 274 2.46 -5.36 -25.60
C HIS A 274 2.62 -3.85 -25.50
N ILE A 275 1.49 -3.13 -25.39
CA ILE A 275 1.51 -1.67 -25.25
C ILE A 275 1.53 -1.31 -23.76
N PRO A 276 2.58 -0.64 -23.25
CA PRO A 276 2.61 -0.18 -21.87
C PRO A 276 1.61 0.97 -21.65
N ARG A 277 1.12 1.08 -20.41
CA ARG A 277 0.24 2.18 -19.99
C ARG A 277 0.99 3.52 -19.94
N VAL A 278 2.24 3.48 -19.47
CA VAL A 278 3.20 4.58 -19.52
C VAL A 278 4.52 4.02 -20.00
N ALA A 279 5.08 4.59 -21.06
CA ALA A 279 6.46 4.38 -21.48
C ALA A 279 7.29 5.60 -21.09
N VAL A 280 8.50 5.41 -20.60
CA VAL A 280 9.47 6.49 -20.33
C VAL A 280 10.71 6.23 -21.17
N ILE A 281 11.08 7.20 -22.00
CA ILE A 281 12.21 7.10 -22.93
C ILE A 281 13.03 8.39 -22.90
N ASP A 282 14.34 8.28 -23.07
CA ASP A 282 15.24 9.43 -23.18
C ASP A 282 15.74 9.65 -24.63
N GLY A 283 15.49 8.67 -25.52
CA GLY A 283 15.94 8.70 -26.91
C GLY A 283 17.43 8.38 -27.08
N TYR A 284 18.14 8.03 -26.01
CA TYR A 284 19.60 7.85 -25.96
C TYR A 284 20.00 6.49 -25.36
N THR A 285 19.99 5.42 -26.15
CA THR A 285 20.70 4.19 -25.74
C THR A 285 22.12 4.13 -26.32
N LYS A 286 23.11 4.44 -25.47
CA LYS A 286 24.59 4.32 -25.65
C LYS A 286 25.32 5.39 -26.50
N ARG A 287 25.24 6.69 -26.13
CA ARG A 287 26.14 7.79 -26.60
C ARG A 287 26.32 7.91 -28.14
N GLN A 288 25.32 7.50 -28.90
CA GLN A 288 25.14 7.79 -30.33
C GLN A 288 23.63 7.90 -30.57
N GLU A 289 23.21 8.76 -31.51
CA GLU A 289 21.82 8.82 -31.99
C GLU A 289 21.34 7.40 -32.31
N TRP A 290 20.40 6.90 -31.51
CA TRP A 290 19.89 5.55 -31.69
C TRP A 290 18.89 5.57 -32.84
N SER A 291 19.28 5.11 -34.02
CA SER A 291 18.37 5.03 -35.18
C SER A 291 17.05 4.26 -34.93
N PRO A 292 16.94 3.30 -33.99
CA PRO A 292 15.69 2.63 -33.65
C PRO A 292 14.71 3.40 -32.75
N SER A 293 15.08 4.50 -32.07
CA SER A 293 14.09 5.27 -31.28
C SER A 293 12.99 5.85 -32.18
N SER A 294 13.32 6.15 -33.45
CA SER A 294 12.37 6.48 -34.52
C SER A 294 11.43 5.33 -34.93
N ARG A 295 11.59 4.12 -34.38
CA ARG A 295 10.72 2.95 -34.63
C ARG A 295 9.68 2.72 -33.55
N ILE A 296 9.76 3.43 -32.43
CA ILE A 296 8.73 3.35 -31.39
C ILE A 296 7.46 3.98 -31.99
N ALA A 297 6.53 3.14 -32.45
CA ALA A 297 5.32 3.53 -33.18
C ALA A 297 4.16 3.81 -32.21
N LEU A 298 4.48 4.26 -31.00
CA LEU A 298 3.56 4.87 -30.05
C LEU A 298 3.07 6.26 -30.52
N ASP A 299 3.04 6.50 -31.83
CA ASP A 299 2.66 7.78 -32.47
C ASP A 299 1.23 8.21 -32.12
N GLU A 300 0.33 7.26 -31.85
CA GLU A 300 -1.04 7.54 -31.38
C GLU A 300 -1.12 7.77 -29.87
N SER A 301 -0.06 7.48 -29.11
CA SER A 301 -0.05 7.65 -27.66
C SER A 301 0.14 9.11 -27.26
N LYS A 302 -0.45 9.50 -26.14
CA LYS A 302 -0.27 10.85 -25.60
C LYS A 302 1.17 11.03 -25.13
N ARG A 303 1.85 12.07 -25.64
CA ARG A 303 3.21 12.44 -25.21
C ARG A 303 3.20 13.50 -24.11
N PHE A 304 4.03 13.27 -23.11
CA PHE A 304 4.41 14.18 -22.03
C PHE A 304 5.92 14.41 -22.09
N TYR A 305 6.39 15.55 -21.59
CA TYR A 305 7.80 15.92 -21.66
C TYR A 305 8.36 16.16 -20.26
N ALA A 306 9.56 15.64 -20.01
CA ALA A 306 10.27 15.83 -18.75
C ALA A 306 11.70 16.31 -19.01
N VAL A 307 12.18 17.30 -18.26
CA VAL A 307 13.61 17.68 -18.24
C VAL A 307 14.23 17.14 -16.96
N ASN A 308 15.14 16.18 -17.06
CA ASN A 308 15.71 15.50 -15.89
C ASN A 308 17.22 15.23 -16.04
N PRO A 309 18.09 16.15 -15.58
CA PRO A 309 19.53 15.96 -15.65
C PRO A 309 20.01 14.68 -14.96
N ALA A 310 21.21 14.24 -15.34
CA ALA A 310 21.82 13.02 -14.83
C ALA A 310 21.89 12.96 -13.30
N GLY A 311 21.50 11.82 -12.72
CA GLY A 311 21.49 11.61 -11.27
C GLY A 311 20.55 12.53 -10.48
N THR A 312 19.54 13.12 -11.12
CA THR A 312 18.55 14.00 -10.46
C THR A 312 17.11 13.51 -10.59
N LEU A 313 16.25 14.00 -9.70
CA LEU A 313 14.80 13.99 -9.85
C LEU A 313 14.29 15.43 -9.79
N THR A 314 13.78 15.91 -10.90
CA THR A 314 13.25 17.28 -11.05
C THR A 314 11.74 17.33 -10.92
N ARG A 315 11.21 18.53 -10.64
CA ARG A 315 9.78 18.83 -10.73
C ARG A 315 9.15 18.35 -12.03
N SER A 316 9.84 18.60 -13.15
CA SER A 316 9.37 18.24 -14.50
C SER A 316 9.19 16.74 -14.65
N MET A 317 10.07 15.93 -14.05
CA MET A 317 9.93 14.47 -14.03
C MET A 317 8.70 14.03 -13.21
N TYR A 318 8.47 14.62 -12.02
CA TYR A 318 7.29 14.32 -11.21
C TYR A 318 5.97 14.69 -11.90
N GLU A 319 5.91 15.89 -12.49
CA GLU A 319 4.73 16.37 -13.21
C GLU A 319 4.42 15.48 -14.42
N ALA A 320 5.44 15.11 -15.21
CA ALA A 320 5.25 14.20 -16.33
C ALA A 320 4.77 12.80 -15.88
N CYS A 321 5.34 12.24 -14.80
CA CYS A 321 4.90 10.96 -14.26
C CYS A 321 3.43 11.02 -13.77
N ARG A 322 3.06 12.09 -13.07
CA ARG A 322 1.68 12.29 -12.61
C ARG A 322 0.72 12.41 -13.80
N ASP A 323 1.03 13.31 -14.73
CA ASP A 323 0.13 13.63 -15.83
C ASP A 323 -0.04 12.43 -16.79
N ALA A 324 1.01 11.63 -17.00
CA ALA A 324 0.95 10.38 -17.76
C ALA A 324 0.09 9.30 -17.07
N MET A 325 0.17 9.20 -15.75
CA MET A 325 -0.67 8.28 -14.98
C MET A 325 -2.13 8.70 -14.94
N ASP A 326 -2.41 10.00 -14.86
CA ASP A 326 -3.77 10.56 -14.85
C ASP A 326 -4.46 10.51 -16.22
N TRP A 327 -3.69 10.44 -17.32
CA TRP A 327 -4.21 10.35 -18.68
C TRP A 327 -4.95 9.04 -18.94
N ASP A 328 -6.16 9.06 -19.49
CA ASP A 328 -6.92 7.83 -19.79
C ASP A 328 -6.45 7.16 -21.10
N GLY A 329 -5.35 6.42 -21.05
CA GLY A 329 -4.86 5.59 -22.17
C GLY A 329 -3.33 5.39 -22.19
N PRO A 330 -2.78 4.69 -23.18
CA PRO A 330 -1.33 4.61 -23.38
C PRO A 330 -0.70 6.00 -23.54
N SER A 331 0.46 6.19 -22.92
CA SER A 331 1.20 7.46 -22.95
C SER A 331 2.71 7.22 -22.95
N VAL A 332 3.44 8.23 -23.41
CA VAL A 332 4.90 8.26 -23.46
C VAL A 332 5.39 9.51 -22.75
N ILE A 333 6.40 9.36 -21.91
CA ILE A 333 7.18 10.44 -21.31
C ILE A 333 8.51 10.51 -22.06
N ASP A 334 8.68 11.58 -22.83
CA ASP A 334 9.94 11.92 -23.49
C ASP A 334 10.82 12.71 -22.52
N VAL A 335 11.96 12.14 -22.15
CA VAL A 335 12.88 12.70 -21.17
C VAL A 335 14.06 13.38 -21.87
N GLU A 336 14.19 14.69 -21.68
CA GLU A 336 15.42 15.42 -21.95
C GLU A 336 16.37 15.26 -20.75
N GLY A 337 17.30 14.30 -20.84
CA GLY A 337 18.25 13.97 -19.78
C GLY A 337 18.35 12.47 -19.54
N GLU A 338 18.28 12.01 -18.29
CA GLU A 338 18.31 10.59 -17.89
C GLU A 338 16.96 10.15 -17.30
N GLU A 339 16.48 8.97 -17.69
CA GLU A 339 15.29 8.29 -17.20
C GLU A 339 15.56 7.29 -16.06
N ASP A 340 16.83 6.97 -15.78
CA ASP A 340 17.27 5.93 -14.82
C ASP A 340 16.61 6.01 -13.44
N LEU A 341 16.37 7.23 -12.94
CA LEU A 341 15.75 7.46 -11.63
C LEU A 341 14.21 7.52 -11.67
N SER A 342 13.60 7.54 -12.85
CA SER A 342 12.14 7.58 -13.03
C SER A 342 11.38 6.41 -12.39
N PRO A 343 11.94 5.20 -12.18
CA PRO A 343 11.26 4.15 -11.42
C PRO A 343 10.86 4.59 -10.00
N ILE A 344 11.61 5.49 -9.35
CA ILE A 344 11.30 5.97 -7.99
C ILE A 344 9.96 6.74 -7.95
N PRO A 345 9.77 7.86 -8.69
CA PRO A 345 8.49 8.56 -8.73
C PRO A 345 7.37 7.68 -9.29
N LEU A 346 7.64 6.83 -10.29
CA LEU A 346 6.63 5.91 -10.82
C LEU A 346 6.13 4.92 -9.75
N ILE A 347 7.03 4.29 -8.97
CA ILE A 347 6.62 3.42 -7.85
C ILE A 347 5.71 4.16 -6.87
N LEU A 348 6.05 5.42 -6.54
CA LEU A 348 5.30 6.22 -5.58
C LEU A 348 3.94 6.67 -6.10
N ILE A 349 3.81 6.98 -7.40
CA ILE A 349 2.57 7.48 -8.02
C ILE A 349 1.64 6.34 -8.46
N CYS A 350 2.18 5.23 -8.97
CA CYS A 350 1.35 4.19 -9.56
C CYS A 350 0.44 3.49 -8.52
N PRO A 351 -0.77 3.06 -8.92
CA PRO A 351 -1.61 2.18 -8.11
C PRO A 351 -0.89 0.89 -7.70
N LEU A 352 -1.33 0.31 -6.58
CA LEU A 352 -0.87 -1.02 -6.16
C LEU A 352 -1.26 -2.07 -7.21
N GLY A 353 -0.33 -2.99 -7.48
CA GLY A 353 -0.46 -4.02 -8.51
C GLY A 353 -0.01 -3.60 -9.91
N THR A 354 0.35 -2.33 -10.13
CA THR A 354 1.07 -1.93 -11.35
C THR A 354 2.42 -2.65 -11.43
N VAL A 355 2.85 -3.03 -12.62
CA VAL A 355 4.14 -3.65 -12.88
C VAL A 355 5.02 -2.67 -13.62
N ILE A 356 6.15 -2.31 -13.00
CA ILE A 356 7.17 -1.47 -13.62
C ILE A 356 8.26 -2.39 -14.18
N MET A 357 8.54 -2.23 -15.47
CA MET A 357 9.57 -2.96 -16.21
C MET A 357 10.64 -1.97 -16.65
N TYR A 358 11.90 -2.26 -16.37
CA TYR A 358 13.00 -1.41 -16.80
C TYR A 358 14.26 -2.22 -17.12
N GLY A 359 15.08 -1.69 -18.01
CA GLY A 359 16.32 -2.35 -18.42
C GLY A 359 17.37 -2.32 -17.30
N GLN A 360 18.10 -3.43 -17.13
CA GLN A 360 19.35 -3.48 -16.37
C GLN A 360 20.51 -3.64 -17.38
N PRO A 361 21.39 -2.64 -17.52
CA PRO A 361 22.46 -2.66 -18.51
C PRO A 361 23.32 -3.94 -18.45
N GLY A 362 23.41 -4.65 -19.57
CA GLY A 362 24.20 -5.87 -19.72
C GLY A 362 23.67 -7.10 -18.96
N GLU A 363 22.52 -7.01 -18.31
CA GLU A 363 21.96 -8.10 -17.51
C GLU A 363 20.59 -8.57 -17.98
N GLY A 364 19.68 -7.66 -18.36
CA GLY A 364 18.34 -8.01 -18.83
C GLY A 364 17.27 -7.00 -18.43
N ILE A 365 16.08 -7.50 -18.05
CA ILE A 365 14.92 -6.67 -17.67
C ILE A 365 14.57 -6.93 -16.21
N VAL A 366 14.35 -5.86 -15.46
CA VAL A 366 13.85 -5.94 -14.08
C VAL A 366 12.33 -5.78 -14.09
N VAL A 367 11.65 -6.66 -13.35
CA VAL A 367 10.21 -6.60 -13.12
C VAL A 367 9.95 -6.24 -11.67
N ARG A 368 9.22 -5.14 -11.43
CA ARG A 368 8.77 -4.75 -10.09
C ARG A 368 7.28 -4.55 -10.01
N CYS A 369 6.62 -5.40 -9.23
CA CYS A 369 5.25 -5.15 -8.79
C CYS A 369 5.24 -4.01 -7.76
N VAL A 370 4.35 -3.04 -7.96
CA VAL A 370 4.10 -1.94 -7.02
C VAL A 370 3.26 -2.48 -5.86
N ASP A 371 3.94 -2.83 -4.77
CA ASP A 371 3.37 -3.18 -3.48
C ASP A 371 3.75 -2.13 -2.43
N LEU A 372 3.22 -2.25 -1.20
CA LEU A 372 3.55 -1.32 -0.12
C LEU A 372 5.06 -1.32 0.18
N ALA A 373 5.70 -2.48 0.15
CA ALA A 373 7.14 -2.60 0.35
C ALA A 373 7.95 -1.83 -0.72
N ALA A 374 7.52 -1.86 -1.99
CA ALA A 374 8.11 -1.07 -3.07
C ALA A 374 7.99 0.42 -2.77
N LYS A 375 6.79 0.87 -2.39
CA LYS A 375 6.52 2.28 -2.10
C LYS A 375 7.34 2.79 -0.90
N TYR A 376 7.40 2.04 0.20
CA TYR A 376 8.28 2.39 1.34
C TYR A 376 9.75 2.46 0.94
N ARG A 377 10.22 1.49 0.13
CA ARG A 377 11.62 1.49 -0.33
C ARG A 377 11.91 2.70 -1.21
N ALA A 378 11.02 3.03 -2.15
CA ALA A 378 11.16 4.20 -3.02
C ALA A 378 11.11 5.51 -2.22
N ARG A 379 10.19 5.62 -1.25
CA ARG A 379 10.09 6.78 -0.35
C ARG A 379 11.38 6.97 0.46
N ARG A 380 11.92 5.90 1.03
CA ARG A 380 13.20 5.93 1.75
C ARG A 380 14.36 6.40 0.86
N PHE A 381 14.45 5.92 -0.38
CA PHE A 381 15.46 6.42 -1.32
C PHE A 381 15.27 7.91 -1.56
N LEU A 382 14.04 8.33 -1.80
CA LEU A 382 13.73 9.71 -2.06
C LEU A 382 14.10 10.62 -0.88
N ASP A 383 13.81 10.19 0.34
CA ASP A 383 14.16 10.90 1.58
C ASP A 383 15.67 10.97 1.83
N ALA A 384 16.43 10.00 1.31
CA ALA A 384 17.89 9.98 1.39
C ALA A 384 18.57 10.88 0.34
N PHE A 385 17.84 11.37 -0.68
CA PHE A 385 18.40 12.26 -1.69
C PHE A 385 18.67 13.65 -1.12
N GLN A 386 19.75 14.29 -1.60
CA GLN A 386 20.10 15.63 -1.19
C GLN A 386 19.20 16.64 -1.91
N SER A 387 18.67 17.61 -1.17
CA SER A 387 17.82 18.67 -1.70
C SER A 387 18.60 19.96 -1.89
N THR A 388 18.36 20.64 -3.00
CA THR A 388 18.51 22.10 -3.06
C THR A 388 17.16 22.70 -3.41
N GLU A 389 16.74 23.72 -2.66
CA GLU A 389 15.54 24.48 -2.96
C GLU A 389 15.64 25.03 -4.39
N SER A 390 14.60 24.80 -5.19
CA SER A 390 14.51 25.38 -6.53
C SER A 390 14.38 26.90 -6.36
N LYS A 391 15.34 27.67 -6.88
CA LYS A 391 15.37 29.14 -6.78
C LYS A 391 14.24 29.81 -7.52
#